data_AF-A0A2W6C031-F1
#
_entry.id   AF-A0A2W6C031-F1
#
_cell.length_a   1.000
_cell.length_b   1.000
_cell.length_c   1.000
_cell.angle_alpha   90.00
_cell.angle_beta   90.00
_cell.angle_gamma   90.00
#
_symmetry.space_group_name_H-M   'P 1'
#
loop_
_entity.id
_entity.type
_entity.pdbx_description
1 polymer ?
#
loop_
_entity_poly.entity_id
_entity_poly.type
_entity_poly.pdbx_seq_one_letter_code
_entity_poly.pdbx_strand_id
1 'polypeptide(L)' 'MSRVLLVDDEQPITAELAPFLQRSGFEVLVAHDGEEALAKAQSLRPDVLVLDIIMPGLDGREVCRQLQGSFLAGAPHR' A
#
# COMPACT_ATOMS: atom_id res chain seq x y z
N MET A 1 9.33 11.99 7.51
CA MET A 1 9.81 10.65 7.14
C MET A 1 8.78 10.10 6.17
N SER A 2 9.20 9.59 5.02
CA SER A 2 8.23 9.12 4.01
C SER A 2 7.58 7.82 4.45
N ARG A 3 6.27 7.73 4.31
CA ARG A 3 5.45 6.59 4.71
C ARG A 3 5.20 5.68 3.51
N VAL A 4 5.54 4.40 3.68
CA VAL A 4 5.32 3.36 2.68
C VAL A 4 4.26 2.39 3.18
N LEU A 5 3.24 2.15 2.38
CA LEU A 5 2.35 1.01 2.58
C LEU A 5 2.82 -0.12 1.65
N LEU A 6 3.27 -1.22 2.23
CA LEU A 6 3.63 -2.46 1.54
C LEU A 6 2.43 -3.41 1.60
N VAL A 7 1.99 -3.93 0.46
CA VAL A 7 0.82 -4.79 0.35
C VAL A 7 1.19 -6.05 -0.41
N ASP A 8 1.11 -7.18 0.27
CA ASP A 8 1.45 -8.50 -0.27
C ASP A 8 0.86 -9.58 0.67
N ASP A 9 0.15 -10.57 0.12
CA ASP A 9 -0.46 -11.65 0.91
C ASP A 9 0.56 -12.71 1.37
N GLU A 10 1.75 -12.73 0.77
CA GLU A 10 2.84 -13.61 1.17
C GLU A 10 3.64 -13.01 2.34
N GLN A 11 3.33 -13.48 3.55
CA GLN A 11 4.03 -13.07 4.77
C GLN A 11 5.57 -13.16 4.69
N PRO A 12 6.20 -14.18 4.07
CA PRO A 12 7.66 -14.22 3.91
C PRO A 12 8.21 -13.01 3.15
N ILE A 13 7.53 -12.56 2.09
CA ILE A 13 7.94 -11.41 1.29
C ILE A 13 7.88 -10.14 2.14
N THR A 14 6.76 -9.92 2.84
CA THR A 14 6.60 -8.74 3.71
C THR A 14 7.61 -8.71 4.86
N ALA A 15 7.92 -9.87 5.44
CA ALA A 15 8.88 -10.01 6.53
C ALA A 15 10.32 -9.70 6.11
N GLU A 16 10.66 -9.89 4.83
CA GLU A 16 11.98 -9.54 4.28
C GLU A 16 12.03 -8.07 3.82
N LEU A 17 11.01 -7.62 3.09
CA LEU A 17 11.00 -6.32 2.44
C LEU A 17 10.71 -5.17 3.41
N ALA A 18 9.84 -5.36 4.40
CA ALA A 18 9.53 -4.28 5.36
C ALA A 18 10.76 -3.84 6.17
N PRO A 19 11.58 -4.74 6.76
CA PRO A 19 12.82 -4.35 7.43
C PRO A 19 13.83 -3.70 6.49
N PHE A 20 13.90 -4.14 5.22
CA PHE A 20 14.78 -3.53 4.22
C PHE A 20 14.41 -2.07 3.95
N LEU A 21 13.12 -1.79 3.74
CA LEU A 21 12.60 -0.44 3.54
C LEU A 21 12.75 0.42 4.82
N GLN A 22 12.50 -0.15 6.00
CA GLN A 22 12.70 0.55 7.28
C GLN A 22 14.16 0.98 7.48
N ARG A 23 15.13 0.09 7.20
CA ARG A 23 16.57 0.42 7.24
C ARG A 23 16.96 1.50 6.23
N SER A 24 16.17 1.66 5.17
CA SER A 24 16.35 2.72 4.17
C SER A 24 15.76 4.07 4.60
N GLY A 25 15.19 4.16 5.82
CA GLY A 25 14.68 5.39 6.40
C GLY A 25 13.18 5.65 6.14
N PHE A 26 12.43 4.63 5.71
CA PHE A 26 10.98 4.72 5.55
C PHE A 26 10.24 4.29 6.82
N GLU A 27 9.10 4.92 7.07
CA GLU A 27 8.10 4.37 7.98
C GLU A 27 7.24 3.39 7.18
N VAL A 28 7.31 2.10 7.50
CA VAL A 28 6.67 1.04 6.71
C VAL A 28 5.52 0.44 7.47
N LEU A 29 4.35 0.41 6.84
CA LEU A 29 3.19 -0.36 7.28
C LEU A 29 2.91 -1.45 6.26
N VAL A 30 2.46 -2.60 6.74
CA VAL A 30 2.17 -3.78 5.91
C VAL A 30 0.66 -4.01 5.88
N ALA A 31 0.12 -4.39 4.72
CA ALA A 31 -1.20 -4.99 4.58
C ALA A 31 -1.07 -6.35 3.87
N HIS A 32 -1.94 -7.29 4.19
CA HIS A 32 -1.88 -8.67 3.67
C HIS A 32 -3.01 -9.02 2.70
N ASP A 33 -3.91 -8.09 2.44
CA ASP A 33 -4.95 -8.23 1.44
C ASP A 33 -5.38 -6.84 0.93
N GLY A 34 -6.20 -6.84 -0.12
CA GLY A 34 -6.67 -5.59 -0.72
C GLY A 34 -7.63 -4.78 0.16
N GLU A 35 -8.42 -5.41 1.03
CA GLU A 35 -9.35 -4.68 1.92
C GLU A 35 -8.58 -3.91 2.99
N GLU A 36 -7.62 -4.57 3.62
CA GLU A 36 -6.70 -3.98 4.59
C GLU A 36 -5.87 -2.88 3.92
N ALA A 37 -5.41 -3.09 2.69
CA ALA A 37 -4.69 -2.09 1.92
C ALA A 37 -5.52 -0.81 1.69
N LEU A 38 -6.80 -0.95 1.32
CA LEU A 38 -7.70 0.19 1.14
C LEU A 38 -7.93 0.96 2.45
N ALA A 39 -8.22 0.25 3.54
CA ALA A 39 -8.44 0.85 4.85
C ALA A 39 -7.19 1.60 5.36
N LYS A 40 -6.01 0.99 5.21
CA LYS A 40 -4.73 1.59 5.60
C LYS A 40 -4.36 2.76 4.70
N ALA A 41 -4.54 2.66 3.38
CA ALA A 41 -4.23 3.75 2.46
C ALA A 41 -5.09 5.00 2.73
N GLN A 42 -6.37 4.82 3.05
CA GLN A 42 -7.27 5.94 3.37
C GLN A 42 -6.89 6.63 4.69
N SER A 43 -6.58 5.85 5.73
CA SER A 43 -6.25 6.39 7.06
C SER A 43 -4.84 6.98 7.13
N LEU A 44 -3.85 6.31 6.54
CA LEU A 44 -2.43 6.67 6.66
C LEU A 44 -2.00 7.71 5.64
N ARG A 45 -2.65 7.75 4.46
CA ARG A 45 -2.26 8.58 3.31
C ARG A 45 -0.76 8.40 3.00
N PRO A 46 -0.33 7.19 2.63
CA PRO A 46 1.08 6.89 2.38
C PRO A 46 1.63 7.73 1.23
N ASP A 47 2.92 8.06 1.28
CA ASP A 47 3.62 8.75 0.20
C ASP A 47 3.92 7.80 -0.97
N VAL A 48 4.10 6.51 -0.66
CA VAL A 48 4.39 5.45 -1.63
C VAL A 48 3.58 4.20 -1.28
N LEU A 49 3.01 3.54 -2.30
CA LEU A 49 2.35 2.24 -2.20
C LEU A 49 3.15 1.22 -2.99
N VAL A 50 3.63 0.16 -2.32
CA VAL A 50 4.22 -1.02 -2.95
C VAL A 50 3.16 -2.11 -2.88
N LEU A 51 2.66 -2.56 -4.03
CA LEU A 51 1.45 -3.36 -4.12
C LEU A 51 1.66 -4.56 -5.02
N ASP A 52 1.48 -5.75 -4.48
CA ASP A 52 1.38 -6.95 -5.30
C ASP A 52 0.10 -6.93 -6.15
N ILE A 53 0.23 -7.45 -7.38
CA ILE A 53 -0.85 -7.49 -8.36
C ILE A 53 -1.73 -8.71 -8.14
N ILE A 54 -1.16 -9.85 -7.75
CA ILE A 54 -1.84 -11.16 -7.75
C ILE A 54 -2.13 -11.58 -6.31
N MET A 55 -3.18 -11.02 -5.74
CA MET A 55 -3.68 -11.39 -4.40
C MET A 55 -5.05 -12.06 -4.48
N PRO A 56 -5.38 -12.97 -3.55
CA PRO A 56 -6.72 -13.53 -3.43
C PRO A 56 -7.76 -12.45 -3.05
N GLY A 57 -8.96 -12.57 -3.61
CA GLY A 57 -10.04 -11.62 -3.36
C GLY A 57 -9.86 -10.34 -4.17
N LEU A 58 -9.44 -9.26 -3.51
CA LEU A 58 -9.25 -7.96 -4.14
C LEU A 58 -7.82 -7.80 -4.66
N ASP A 59 -7.66 -7.89 -5.97
CA ASP A 59 -6.35 -7.80 -6.62
C ASP A 59 -5.75 -6.37 -6.58
N GLY A 60 -4.44 -6.27 -6.81
CA GLY A 60 -3.73 -4.99 -6.75
C GLY A 60 -4.21 -3.97 -7.79
N ARG A 61 -4.77 -4.42 -8.92
CA ARG A 61 -5.27 -3.50 -9.96
C ARG A 61 -6.57 -2.84 -9.49
N GLU A 62 -7.43 -3.60 -8.84
CA GLU A 62 -8.68 -3.10 -8.26
C GLU A 62 -8.40 -2.17 -7.08
N VAL A 63 -7.48 -2.54 -6.18
CA VAL A 63 -7.00 -1.65 -5.10
C VAL A 63 -6.52 -0.31 -5.70
N CYS A 64 -5.65 -0.37 -6.71
CA CYS A 64 -5.13 0.84 -7.36
C CYS A 64 -6.24 1.69 -7.99
N ARG A 65 -7.23 1.05 -8.65
CA ARG A 65 -8.36 1.74 -9.28
C ARG A 65 -9.24 2.46 -8.25
N GLN A 66 -9.56 1.79 -7.14
CA GLN A 66 -10.37 2.38 -6.08
C GLN A 66 -9.64 3.52 -5.39
N LEU A 67 -8.35 3.35 -5.12
CA LEU A 67 -7.52 4.42 -4.57
C LEU A 67 -7.40 5.60 -5.55
N GLN A 68 -7.19 5.38 -6.84
CA GLN A 68 -7.20 6.47 -7.82
C GLN A 68 -8.54 7.22 -7.83
N GLY A 69 -9.66 6.50 -7.81
CA GLY A 69 -11.00 7.12 -7.69
C GLY A 69 -11.14 7.97 -6.43
N SER A 70 -10.60 7.51 -5.29
CA SER A 70 -10.63 8.24 -4.01
C SER A 70 -9.58 9.37 -3.91
N PHE A 71 -8.42 9.24 -4.54
CA PHE A 71 -7.34 10.23 -4.51
C PHE A 71 -7.58 11.35 -5.52
N LEU A 72 -8.12 11.07 -6.71
CA LEU A 72 -8.46 12.09 -7.71
C LEU A 72 -9.64 12.97 -7.28
N ALA A 73 -10.49 12.49 -6.36
CA ALA A 73 -11.53 13.32 -5.75
C ALA A 73 -10.97 14.37 -4.76
N GLY A 74 -9.72 14.24 -4.32
CA GLY A 74 -9.07 15.14 -3.35
C GLY A 74 -7.71 15.69 -3.75
N ALA A 75 -7.19 15.35 -4.94
CA ALA A 75 -5.95 15.91 -5.46
C ALA A 75 -6.27 17.24 -6.17
N PRO A 76 -5.78 18.40 -5.70
CA PRO A 76 -5.87 19.60 -6.51
C PRO A 76 -5.07 19.34 -7.78
N HIS A 77 -5.74 19.42 -8.94
CA HIS A 77 -5.07 19.41 -10.24
C HIS A 77 -3.91 20.41 -10.23
N ARG A 78 -2.67 19.90 -10.19
CA ARG A 78 -1.48 20.63 -10.59
C ARG A 78 -0.29 19.70 -10.81
#